data_AF-A0A536NVS4-F1
#
_entry.id   AF-A0A536NVS4-F1
#
_cell.length_a   1.000
_cell.length_b   1.000
_cell.length_c   1.000
_cell.angle_alpha   90.00
_cell.angle_beta   90.00
_cell.angle_gamma   90.00
#
_symmetry.space_group_name_H-M   'P 1'
#
loop_
_entity.id
_entity.type
_entity.pdbx_description
1 polymer ?
#
loop_
_entity_poly.entity_id
_entity_poly.type
_entity_poly.pdbx_seq_one_letter_code
_entity_poly.pdbx_strand_id
1 'polypeptide(L)'
;MGARYGMALETSARPHVLSGEEIVALCRQYTLYDWTAQSAVDPIAVDHAKGVYFYTPDGKRIIDFNSQFMSVNAGHGDPRIIDAIKRQAEKLAFINPFMAHEPRARLGKKLAELLPGDINKVFFTLGGAEANEYAVKMARWVTGRHKIVSRYRSYHGATAGAIALTGDPRRWANDIGDSGVVHVLDPYHGPQRDVDSAEESLRYLEETIQLEGPATIAGFILEPVTGTNGILIPPDGYLQGVRE
;
A
#
# COMPACT_ATOMS: atom_id res chain seq x y z
N MET A 1 10.96 -51.90 38.09
CA MET A 1 11.88 -50.85 37.62
C MET A 1 11.30 -50.30 36.33
N GLY A 2 10.62 -49.16 36.40
CA GLY A 2 9.84 -48.61 35.28
C GLY A 2 9.36 -47.23 35.67
N ALA A 3 10.29 -46.26 35.63
CA ALA A 3 10.06 -44.90 36.05
C ALA A 3 9.06 -44.22 35.10
N ARG A 4 7.96 -43.75 35.68
CA ARG A 4 6.99 -42.86 35.06
C ARG A 4 7.64 -41.49 34.93
N TYR A 5 7.92 -41.04 33.72
CA TYR A 5 8.22 -39.63 33.45
C TYR A 5 6.91 -38.87 33.30
N GLY A 6 6.35 -38.46 34.44
CA GLY A 6 5.33 -37.41 34.51
C GLY A 6 6.02 -36.10 34.84
N MET A 7 6.33 -35.29 33.82
CA MET A 7 6.69 -33.90 34.01
C MET A 7 5.50 -33.06 33.56
N ALA A 8 4.61 -32.77 34.51
CA ALA A 8 3.61 -31.74 34.33
C ALA A 8 4.34 -30.40 34.27
N LEU A 9 4.40 -29.79 33.08
CA LEU A 9 4.77 -28.40 32.94
C LEU A 9 3.59 -27.57 33.44
N GLU A 10 3.66 -27.11 34.69
CA GLU A 10 2.80 -26.05 35.21
C GLU A 10 3.13 -24.75 34.48
N THR A 11 2.49 -24.50 33.33
CA THR A 11 2.47 -23.20 32.69
C THR A 11 1.20 -22.45 33.10
N SER A 12 1.18 -21.89 34.30
CA SER A 12 0.06 -21.03 34.76
C SER A 12 0.50 -19.66 35.29
N ALA A 13 1.62 -19.13 34.82
CA ALA A 13 1.85 -17.69 34.89
C ALA A 13 1.22 -17.07 33.63
N ARG A 14 0.17 -16.25 33.81
CA ARG A 14 -0.25 -15.34 32.73
C ARG A 14 0.99 -14.53 32.32
N PRO A 15 1.32 -14.42 31.02
CA PRO A 15 2.47 -13.62 30.61
C PRO A 15 2.35 -12.22 31.21
N HIS A 16 3.46 -11.69 31.72
CA HIS A 16 3.53 -10.32 32.23
C HIS A 16 3.06 -9.39 31.11
N VAL A 17 1.89 -8.76 31.28
CA VAL A 17 1.37 -7.78 30.34
C VAL A 17 2.18 -6.50 30.53
N LEU A 18 2.87 -6.07 29.49
CA LEU A 18 3.65 -4.83 29.51
C LEU A 18 2.73 -3.63 29.67
N SER A 19 3.15 -2.66 30.48
CA SER A 19 2.56 -1.33 30.51
C SER A 19 2.79 -0.59 29.20
N GLY A 20 2.01 0.46 28.93
CA GLY A 20 2.20 1.31 27.75
C GLY A 20 3.59 1.95 27.69
N GLU A 21 4.13 2.37 28.83
CA GLU A 21 5.47 2.95 28.93
C GLU A 21 6.57 1.93 28.57
N GLU A 22 6.47 0.69 29.08
CA GLU A 22 7.40 -0.39 28.74
C GLU A 22 7.34 -0.72 27.25
N ILE A 23 6.15 -0.80 26.66
CA ILE A 23 5.97 -1.03 25.21
C ILE A 23 6.71 0.05 24.42
N VAL A 24 6.45 1.34 24.73
CA VAL A 24 7.09 2.46 24.03
C VAL A 24 8.61 2.42 24.21
N ALA A 25 9.12 2.21 25.42
CA ALA A 25 10.54 2.16 25.70
C ALA A 25 11.25 1.04 24.91
N LEU A 26 10.68 -0.16 24.89
CA LEU A 26 11.22 -1.29 24.13
C LEU A 26 11.22 -1.01 22.63
N CYS A 27 10.12 -0.48 22.07
CA CYS A 27 10.07 -0.17 20.65
C CYS A 27 11.10 0.91 20.28
N ARG A 28 11.27 1.96 21.09
CA ARG A 28 12.29 3.00 20.85
C ARG A 28 13.71 2.44 20.89
N GLN A 29 13.96 1.45 21.75
CA GLN A 29 15.30 0.88 21.94
C GLN A 29 15.65 -0.14 20.85
N TYR A 30 14.69 -0.94 20.41
CA TYR A 30 14.96 -2.15 19.62
C TYR A 30 14.36 -2.15 18.21
N THR A 31 13.61 -1.12 17.83
CA THR A 31 12.97 -1.04 16.50
C THR A 31 13.15 0.32 15.86
N LEU A 32 13.05 0.38 14.53
CA LEU A 32 12.98 1.62 13.77
C LEU A 32 11.54 1.85 13.34
N TYR A 33 11.14 3.11 13.32
CA TYR A 33 9.84 3.54 12.83
C TYR A 33 9.94 4.05 11.40
N ASP A 34 8.99 3.66 10.55
CA ASP A 34 8.85 4.19 9.21
C ASP A 34 8.25 5.61 9.22
N TRP A 35 8.50 6.37 8.15
CA TRP A 35 7.92 7.71 7.89
C TRP A 35 8.18 8.80 8.94
N THR A 36 9.13 8.60 9.84
CA THR A 36 9.49 9.59 10.87
C THR A 36 10.98 9.59 11.18
N ALA A 37 11.49 10.74 11.61
CA ALA A 37 12.85 10.82 12.13
C ALA A 37 12.92 10.08 13.47
N GLN A 38 13.91 9.19 13.63
CA GLN A 38 14.00 8.33 14.83
C GLN A 38 14.17 9.14 16.12
N SER A 39 14.80 10.31 16.06
CA SER A 39 14.95 11.22 17.21
C SER A 39 13.64 11.90 17.63
N ALA A 40 12.66 12.00 16.72
CA ALA A 40 11.41 12.72 16.92
C ALA A 40 10.18 11.79 17.06
N VAL A 41 10.38 10.47 17.00
CA VAL A 41 9.27 9.52 17.15
C VAL A 41 8.64 9.66 18.54
N ASP A 42 7.31 9.64 18.59
CA ASP A 42 6.52 9.64 19.83
C ASP A 42 5.35 8.66 19.67
N PRO A 43 5.59 7.35 19.85
CA PRO A 43 4.63 6.32 19.49
C PRO A 43 3.55 6.16 20.56
N ILE A 44 2.31 5.91 20.12
CA ILE A 44 1.18 5.61 21.00
C ILE A 44 1.13 4.09 21.22
N ALA A 45 1.21 3.64 22.47
CA ALA A 45 1.00 2.24 22.81
C ALA A 45 -0.47 1.84 22.57
N VAL A 46 -0.68 0.78 21.78
CA VAL A 46 -1.99 0.20 21.48
C VAL A 46 -2.01 -1.23 21.98
N ASP A 47 -3.03 -1.60 22.74
CA ASP A 47 -3.26 -2.96 23.24
C ASP A 47 -4.09 -3.77 22.23
N HIS A 48 -5.28 -3.27 21.88
CA HIS A 48 -6.14 -3.92 20.89
C HIS A 48 -7.00 -2.92 20.11
N ALA A 49 -7.67 -3.42 19.06
CA ALA A 49 -8.52 -2.63 18.20
C ALA A 49 -9.84 -3.38 17.88
N LYS A 50 -10.95 -2.64 17.77
CA LYS A 50 -12.26 -3.19 17.40
C LYS A 50 -13.13 -2.16 16.69
N GLY A 51 -13.71 -2.54 15.56
CA GLY A 51 -14.54 -1.64 14.75
C GLY A 51 -13.73 -0.46 14.26
N VAL A 52 -14.04 0.75 14.73
CA VAL A 52 -13.33 1.99 14.38
C VAL A 52 -12.50 2.54 15.55
N TYR A 53 -12.16 1.69 16.54
CA TYR A 53 -11.47 2.13 17.75
C TYR A 53 -10.18 1.35 18.03
N PHE A 54 -9.18 2.08 18.54
CA PHE A 54 -8.06 1.54 19.31
C PHE A 54 -8.32 1.68 20.81
N TYR A 55 -7.68 0.80 21.56
CA TYR A 55 -7.66 0.80 23.01
C TYR A 55 -6.19 0.73 23.46
N THR A 56 -5.78 1.70 24.27
CA THR A 56 -4.45 1.69 24.90
C THR A 56 -4.43 0.71 26.09
N PRO A 57 -3.25 0.32 26.62
CA PRO A 57 -3.15 -0.58 27.77
C PRO A 57 -3.85 -0.07 29.05
N ASP A 58 -3.97 1.24 29.23
CA ASP A 58 -4.71 1.90 30.33
C ASP A 58 -6.22 2.07 30.04
N GLY A 59 -6.71 1.55 28.90
CA GLY A 59 -8.12 1.51 28.54
C GLY A 59 -8.64 2.77 27.84
N LYS A 60 -7.79 3.73 27.48
CA LYS A 60 -8.19 4.90 26.69
C LYS A 60 -8.61 4.45 25.30
N ARG A 61 -9.80 4.87 24.88
CA ARG A 61 -10.35 4.60 23.55
C ARG A 61 -10.02 5.74 22.58
N ILE A 62 -9.49 5.39 21.41
CA ILE A 62 -9.12 6.34 20.34
C ILE A 62 -9.90 5.96 19.08
N ILE A 63 -10.59 6.92 18.45
CA ILE A 63 -11.26 6.67 17.16
C ILE A 63 -10.25 6.70 16.02
N ASP A 64 -10.27 5.66 15.19
CA ASP A 64 -9.50 5.57 13.94
C ASP A 64 -10.29 6.24 12.82
N PHE A 65 -10.08 7.55 12.63
CA PHE A 65 -10.72 8.30 11.57
C PHE A 65 -10.00 8.17 10.21
N ASN A 66 -8.91 7.41 10.15
CA ASN A 66 -8.09 7.24 8.94
C ASN A 66 -8.17 5.83 8.33
N SER A 67 -8.72 4.86 9.06
CA SER A 67 -8.64 3.43 8.71
C SER A 67 -7.18 2.98 8.52
N GLN A 68 -6.31 3.44 9.44
CA GLN A 68 -4.85 3.34 9.33
C GLN A 68 -4.33 3.99 8.06
N PHE A 69 -3.55 3.28 7.24
CA PHE A 69 -3.17 3.78 5.91
C PHE A 69 -4.29 3.48 4.89
N MET A 70 -5.53 3.86 5.24
CA MET A 70 -6.75 3.69 4.44
C MET A 70 -6.98 2.24 3.97
N SER A 71 -6.67 1.27 4.83
CA SER A 71 -6.59 -0.15 4.48
C SER A 71 -7.43 -1.10 5.34
N VAL A 72 -7.97 -0.62 6.48
CA VAL A 72 -8.77 -1.43 7.40
C VAL A 72 -10.27 -1.24 7.12
N ASN A 73 -10.68 -1.39 5.86
CA ASN A 73 -12.03 -1.04 5.39
C ASN A 73 -13.14 -1.90 6.00
N ALA A 74 -12.84 -3.13 6.42
CA ALA A 74 -13.79 -4.01 7.12
C ALA A 74 -13.94 -3.68 8.62
N GLY A 75 -13.17 -2.70 9.12
CA GLY A 75 -13.04 -2.43 10.55
C GLY A 75 -12.05 -3.37 11.25
N HIS A 76 -11.56 -2.93 12.40
CA HIS A 76 -10.62 -3.66 13.24
C HIS A 76 -11.28 -4.88 13.89
N GLY A 77 -10.57 -6.00 13.90
CA GLY A 77 -10.96 -7.19 14.68
C GLY A 77 -12.22 -7.92 14.17
N ASP A 78 -12.49 -7.92 12.87
CA ASP A 78 -13.63 -8.67 12.32
C ASP A 78 -13.46 -10.20 12.58
N PRO A 79 -14.36 -10.83 13.35
CA PRO A 79 -14.22 -12.23 13.73
C PRO A 79 -14.28 -13.18 12.53
N ARG A 80 -14.98 -12.80 11.45
CA ARG A 80 -15.07 -13.63 10.23
C ARG A 80 -13.73 -13.73 9.53
N ILE A 81 -12.98 -12.62 9.49
CA ILE A 81 -11.62 -12.56 8.93
C ILE A 81 -10.66 -13.35 9.81
N ILE A 82 -10.69 -13.12 11.13
CA ILE A 82 -9.83 -13.81 12.10
C ILE A 82 -10.04 -15.33 12.02
N ASP A 83 -11.28 -15.78 12.04
CA ASP A 83 -11.59 -17.22 11.98
C ASP A 83 -11.20 -17.84 10.65
N ALA A 84 -11.29 -17.11 9.53
CA ALA A 84 -10.81 -17.57 8.23
C ALA A 84 -9.28 -17.74 8.21
N ILE A 85 -8.54 -16.79 8.79
CA ILE A 85 -7.07 -16.88 8.93
C ILE A 85 -6.70 -18.09 9.78
N LYS A 86 -7.32 -18.27 10.97
CA LYS A 86 -7.06 -19.40 11.87
C LYS A 86 -7.23 -20.74 11.19
N ARG A 87 -8.39 -20.96 10.56
CA ARG A 87 -8.67 -22.21 9.83
C ARG A 87 -7.67 -22.47 8.70
N GLN A 88 -7.29 -21.42 7.97
CA GLN A 88 -6.32 -21.57 6.89
C GLN A 88 -4.91 -21.86 7.42
N ALA A 89 -4.49 -21.23 8.51
CA ALA A 89 -3.19 -21.47 9.14
C ALA A 89 -3.06 -22.90 9.68
N GLU A 90 -4.12 -23.45 10.27
CA GLU A 90 -4.19 -24.85 10.71
C GLU A 90 -4.09 -25.84 9.53
N LYS A 91 -4.67 -25.50 8.38
CA LYS A 91 -4.69 -26.36 7.18
C LYS A 91 -3.40 -26.27 6.35
N LEU A 92 -2.96 -25.06 6.04
CA LEU A 92 -1.81 -24.76 5.19
C LEU A 92 -1.39 -23.29 5.39
N ALA A 93 -0.39 -23.06 6.23
CA ALA A 93 0.13 -21.73 6.53
C ALA A 93 0.97 -21.14 5.37
N PHE A 94 1.74 -21.97 4.66
CA PHE A 94 2.61 -21.52 3.58
C PHE A 94 2.85 -22.64 2.55
N ILE A 95 3.01 -22.26 1.28
CA ILE A 95 3.31 -23.17 0.18
C ILE A 95 4.10 -22.43 -0.92
N ASN A 96 4.82 -23.17 -1.76
CA ASN A 96 5.58 -22.61 -2.86
C ASN A 96 4.67 -21.94 -3.93
N PRO A 97 5.07 -20.79 -4.52
CA PRO A 97 4.34 -20.11 -5.60
C PRO A 97 3.87 -20.95 -6.80
N PHE A 98 4.56 -22.02 -7.20
CA PHE A 98 4.14 -22.85 -8.35
C PHE A 98 2.98 -23.80 -8.04
N MET A 99 2.64 -23.98 -6.75
CA MET A 99 1.59 -24.90 -6.32
C MET A 99 0.22 -24.22 -6.31
N ALA A 100 -0.80 -24.92 -6.80
CA ALA A 100 -2.18 -24.46 -6.76
C ALA A 100 -2.82 -24.77 -5.41
N HIS A 101 -3.65 -23.84 -4.90
CA HIS A 101 -4.41 -24.04 -3.66
C HIS A 101 -5.76 -23.30 -3.71
N GLU A 102 -6.70 -23.79 -2.91
CA GLU A 102 -8.10 -23.35 -2.94
C GLU A 102 -8.29 -21.84 -2.68
N PRO A 103 -7.67 -21.21 -1.65
CA PRO A 103 -7.78 -19.76 -1.45
C PRO A 103 -7.39 -18.94 -2.68
N ARG A 104 -6.28 -19.27 -3.35
CA ARG A 104 -5.82 -18.58 -4.57
C ARG A 104 -6.83 -18.72 -5.70
N ALA A 105 -7.35 -19.92 -5.94
CA ALA A 105 -8.35 -20.16 -6.98
C ALA A 105 -9.64 -19.37 -6.74
N ARG A 106 -10.15 -19.39 -5.50
CA ARG A 106 -11.37 -18.66 -5.11
C ARG A 106 -11.19 -17.14 -5.22
N LEU A 107 -10.08 -16.61 -4.72
CA LEU A 107 -9.79 -15.18 -4.76
C LEU A 107 -9.59 -14.69 -6.20
N GLY A 108 -8.84 -15.42 -7.02
CA GLY A 108 -8.64 -15.09 -8.43
C GLY A 108 -9.96 -15.02 -9.20
N LYS A 109 -10.85 -16.02 -9.01
CA LYS A 109 -12.19 -15.98 -9.60
C LYS A 109 -13.00 -14.79 -9.09
N LYS A 110 -13.02 -14.56 -7.77
CA LYS A 110 -13.81 -13.49 -7.18
C LYS A 110 -13.38 -12.10 -7.66
N LEU A 111 -12.09 -11.87 -7.83
CA LEU A 111 -11.56 -10.62 -8.37
C LEU A 111 -11.96 -10.44 -9.84
N ALA A 112 -11.87 -11.48 -10.66
CA ALA A 112 -12.30 -11.42 -12.06
C ALA A 112 -13.81 -11.11 -12.23
N GLU A 113 -14.64 -11.43 -11.23
CA GLU A 113 -16.07 -11.05 -11.21
C GLU A 113 -16.30 -9.57 -10.85
N LEU A 114 -15.33 -8.91 -10.21
CA LEU A 114 -15.46 -7.55 -9.68
C LEU A 114 -14.72 -6.50 -10.51
N LEU A 115 -13.64 -6.89 -11.19
CA LEU A 115 -12.81 -5.99 -11.97
C LEU A 115 -13.52 -5.61 -13.30
N PRO A 116 -13.30 -4.39 -13.81
CA PRO A 116 -13.99 -3.91 -14.99
C PRO A 116 -13.46 -4.56 -16.28
N GLY A 117 -14.32 -4.60 -17.30
CA GLY A 117 -13.96 -5.02 -18.65
C GLY A 117 -13.51 -6.48 -18.72
N ASP A 118 -12.34 -6.71 -19.29
CA ASP A 118 -11.74 -8.02 -19.54
C ASP A 118 -10.61 -8.37 -18.56
N ILE A 119 -10.45 -7.61 -17.47
CA ILE A 119 -9.42 -7.84 -16.46
C ILE A 119 -9.78 -9.10 -15.64
N ASN A 120 -9.28 -10.26 -16.10
CA ASN A 120 -9.62 -11.57 -15.56
C ASN A 120 -8.42 -12.39 -15.05
N LYS A 121 -7.23 -11.78 -14.98
CA LYS A 121 -6.00 -12.38 -14.42
C LYS A 121 -5.43 -11.48 -13.34
N VAL A 122 -4.97 -12.10 -12.26
CA VAL A 122 -4.40 -11.41 -11.10
C VAL A 122 -3.07 -12.03 -10.73
N PHE A 123 -2.07 -11.16 -10.54
CA PHE A 123 -0.79 -11.51 -9.93
C PHE A 123 -0.79 -10.99 -8.48
N PHE A 124 -0.52 -11.85 -7.51
CA PHE A 124 -0.59 -11.52 -6.09
C PHE A 124 0.80 -11.12 -5.56
N THR A 125 0.86 -10.00 -4.86
CA THR A 125 2.03 -9.50 -4.10
C THR A 125 1.66 -9.35 -2.62
N LEU A 126 2.61 -8.94 -1.76
CA LEU A 126 2.33 -8.68 -0.34
C LEU A 126 1.91 -7.23 -0.08
N GLY A 127 2.17 -6.31 -1.02
CA GLY A 127 1.77 -4.91 -0.90
C GLY A 127 1.72 -4.15 -2.22
N GLY A 128 1.24 -2.90 -2.13
CA GLY A 128 1.03 -2.02 -3.29
C GLY A 128 2.32 -1.61 -4.01
N ALA A 129 3.42 -1.39 -3.27
CA ALA A 129 4.71 -1.04 -3.89
C ALA A 129 5.21 -2.16 -4.81
N GLU A 130 5.19 -3.42 -4.33
CA GLU A 130 5.54 -4.58 -5.15
C GLU A 130 4.58 -4.77 -6.32
N ALA A 131 3.28 -4.51 -6.13
CA ALA A 131 2.31 -4.57 -7.23
C ALA A 131 2.68 -3.59 -8.35
N ASN A 132 3.09 -2.37 -8.01
CA ASN A 132 3.54 -1.37 -8.96
C ASN A 132 4.86 -1.76 -9.66
N GLU A 133 5.81 -2.35 -8.94
CA GLU A 133 7.05 -2.90 -9.54
C GLU A 133 6.74 -3.95 -10.63
N TYR A 134 5.81 -4.88 -10.34
CA TYR A 134 5.38 -5.87 -11.32
C TYR A 134 4.59 -5.25 -12.48
N ALA A 135 3.71 -4.29 -12.21
CA ALA A 135 2.97 -3.58 -13.25
C ALA A 135 3.91 -2.89 -14.24
N VAL A 136 4.93 -2.18 -13.75
CA VAL A 136 5.96 -1.55 -14.59
C VAL A 136 6.75 -2.58 -15.39
N LYS A 137 7.18 -3.68 -14.76
CA LYS A 137 7.89 -4.76 -15.45
C LYS A 137 7.06 -5.37 -16.58
N MET A 138 5.78 -5.63 -16.32
CA MET A 138 4.86 -6.19 -17.31
C MET A 138 4.61 -5.19 -18.45
N ALA A 139 4.36 -3.92 -18.16
CA ALA A 139 4.17 -2.88 -19.18
C ALA A 139 5.39 -2.76 -20.11
N ARG A 140 6.59 -2.68 -19.52
CA ARG A 140 7.85 -2.63 -20.28
C ARG A 140 8.06 -3.88 -21.12
N TRP A 141 7.80 -5.06 -20.57
CA TRP A 141 7.98 -6.32 -21.28
C TRP A 141 7.00 -6.44 -22.47
N VAL A 142 5.72 -6.16 -22.26
CA VAL A 142 4.69 -6.27 -23.31
C VAL A 142 4.92 -5.28 -24.44
N THR A 143 5.29 -4.04 -24.11
CA THR A 143 5.44 -2.97 -25.11
C THR A 143 6.82 -2.93 -25.75
N GLY A 144 7.85 -3.46 -25.09
CA GLY A 144 9.27 -3.26 -25.46
C GLY A 144 9.77 -1.84 -25.19
N ARG A 145 8.98 -1.00 -24.50
CA ARG A 145 9.26 0.41 -24.26
C ARG A 145 9.75 0.61 -22.82
N HIS A 146 10.49 1.69 -22.56
CA HIS A 146 11.16 1.87 -21.27
C HIS A 146 10.45 2.85 -20.34
N LYS A 147 9.91 3.95 -20.85
CA LYS A 147 9.44 5.06 -20.01
C LYS A 147 8.07 4.76 -19.39
N ILE A 148 7.87 5.15 -18.14
CA ILE A 148 6.58 5.17 -17.46
C ILE A 148 6.26 6.61 -17.11
N VAL A 149 5.10 7.08 -17.54
CA VAL A 149 4.59 8.37 -17.10
C VAL A 149 3.97 8.20 -15.71
N SER A 150 4.24 9.14 -14.82
CA SER A 150 3.63 9.30 -13.50
C SER A 150 3.30 10.78 -13.30
N ARG A 151 2.63 11.15 -12.21
CA ARG A 151 2.30 12.55 -11.91
C ARG A 151 3.08 13.07 -10.71
N TYR A 152 3.41 14.35 -10.71
CA TYR A 152 3.73 15.05 -9.45
C TYR A 152 2.57 14.92 -8.46
N ARG A 153 2.87 15.03 -7.15
CA ARG A 153 1.91 14.82 -6.05
C ARG A 153 1.33 13.40 -5.93
N SER A 154 1.70 12.44 -6.77
CA SER A 154 1.28 11.04 -6.62
C SER A 154 2.04 10.31 -5.51
N TYR A 155 1.48 9.20 -5.01
CA TYR A 155 2.19 8.22 -4.20
C TYR A 155 2.02 6.80 -4.75
N HIS A 156 3.15 6.13 -5.00
CA HIS A 156 3.16 4.79 -5.59
C HIS A 156 3.96 3.77 -4.80
N GLY A 157 4.55 4.16 -3.65
CA GLY A 157 5.27 3.28 -2.73
C GLY A 157 6.71 3.70 -2.49
N ALA A 158 7.44 2.85 -1.77
CA ALA A 158 8.77 3.17 -1.23
C ALA A 158 9.89 2.19 -1.63
N THR A 159 9.59 1.15 -2.44
CA THR A 159 10.64 0.35 -3.09
C THR A 159 11.33 1.17 -4.17
N ALA A 160 12.51 0.75 -4.63
CA ALA A 160 13.33 1.56 -5.55
C ALA A 160 12.60 2.00 -6.84
N GLY A 161 11.81 1.12 -7.47
CA GLY A 161 10.99 1.49 -8.63
C GLY A 161 9.76 2.29 -8.21
N ALA A 162 9.06 1.87 -7.16
CA ALA A 162 7.86 2.54 -6.68
C ALA A 162 8.10 3.99 -6.19
N ILE A 163 9.24 4.25 -5.56
CA ILE A 163 9.60 5.60 -5.10
C ILE A 163 10.00 6.49 -6.28
N ALA A 164 10.56 5.93 -7.35
CA ALA A 164 10.79 6.68 -8.59
C ALA A 164 9.47 7.13 -9.24
N LEU A 165 8.42 6.31 -9.14
CA LEU A 165 7.06 6.67 -9.60
C LEU A 165 6.44 7.77 -8.72
N THR A 166 6.69 7.76 -7.42
CA THR A 166 6.12 8.72 -6.45
C THR A 166 6.47 10.18 -6.81
N GLY A 167 5.46 11.03 -6.86
CA GLY A 167 5.56 12.42 -7.31
C GLY A 167 5.77 13.46 -6.21
N ASP A 168 6.05 13.05 -4.98
CA ASP A 168 6.20 13.92 -3.81
C ASP A 168 7.64 13.96 -3.24
N PRO A 169 7.94 14.84 -2.27
CA PRO A 169 9.30 15.06 -1.77
C PRO A 169 10.01 13.83 -1.22
N ARG A 170 9.29 12.76 -0.84
CA ARG A 170 9.91 11.51 -0.38
C ARG A 170 10.78 10.87 -1.46
N ARG A 171 10.52 11.17 -2.73
CA ARG A 171 11.36 10.73 -3.86
C ARG A 171 12.72 11.39 -3.88
N TRP A 172 12.89 12.65 -3.44
CA TRP A 172 14.08 13.44 -3.73
C TRP A 172 15.39 12.81 -3.22
N ALA A 173 15.38 12.22 -2.04
CA ALA A 173 16.56 11.53 -1.49
C ALA A 173 16.82 10.13 -2.11
N ASN A 174 15.86 9.63 -2.90
CA ASN A 174 15.87 8.30 -3.51
C ASN A 174 15.95 8.36 -5.05
N ASP A 175 16.09 9.55 -5.64
CA ASP A 175 16.13 9.74 -7.08
C ASP A 175 17.51 9.33 -7.63
N ILE A 176 17.52 8.28 -8.44
CA ILE A 176 18.74 7.71 -9.04
C ILE A 176 18.88 8.02 -10.55
N GLY A 177 18.09 8.97 -11.07
CA GLY A 177 18.21 9.50 -12.44
C GLY A 177 17.66 8.57 -13.52
N ASP A 178 18.28 7.41 -13.74
CA ASP A 178 17.93 6.49 -14.85
C ASP A 178 16.82 5.49 -14.47
N SER A 179 15.73 5.99 -13.90
CA SER A 179 14.58 5.15 -13.51
C SER A 179 13.63 4.84 -14.68
N GLY A 180 13.75 5.59 -15.78
CA GLY A 180 12.81 5.59 -16.88
C GLY A 180 11.42 6.08 -16.47
N VAL A 181 11.33 6.97 -15.48
CA VAL A 181 10.08 7.60 -15.06
C VAL A 181 10.05 9.06 -15.50
N VAL A 182 8.92 9.48 -16.05
CA VAL A 182 8.65 10.89 -16.41
C VAL A 182 7.49 11.39 -15.56
N HIS A 183 7.65 12.54 -14.91
CA HIS A 183 6.59 13.16 -14.11
C HIS A 183 5.91 14.30 -14.87
N VAL A 184 4.59 14.23 -15.00
CA VAL A 184 3.74 15.32 -15.51
C VAL A 184 3.09 16.09 -14.36
N LEU A 185 2.59 17.29 -14.64
CA LEU A 185 1.86 18.10 -13.68
C LEU A 185 0.54 17.41 -13.26
N ASP A 186 0.20 17.56 -11.98
CA ASP A 186 -1.14 17.23 -11.48
C ASP A 186 -2.08 18.43 -11.77
N PRO A 187 -3.38 18.21 -12.03
CA PRO A 187 -4.34 19.30 -12.18
C PRO A 187 -4.38 20.25 -10.96
N TYR A 188 -4.07 19.74 -9.76
CA TYR A 188 -3.99 20.53 -8.54
C TYR A 188 -2.58 21.12 -8.31
N HIS A 189 -2.53 22.44 -8.18
CA HIS A 189 -1.27 23.19 -8.05
C HIS A 189 -0.92 23.61 -6.61
N GLY A 190 -1.78 23.35 -5.63
CA GLY A 190 -1.66 23.88 -4.27
C GLY A 190 -2.71 24.95 -3.98
N PRO A 191 -2.81 25.44 -2.74
CA PRO A 191 -3.86 26.38 -2.34
C PRO A 191 -3.71 27.79 -2.93
N GLN A 192 -2.57 28.10 -3.58
CA GLN A 192 -2.29 29.41 -4.15
C GLN A 192 -2.74 29.56 -5.61
N ARG A 193 -3.19 28.48 -6.25
CA ARG A 193 -3.60 28.47 -7.66
C ARG A 193 -4.81 27.56 -7.83
N ASP A 194 -5.72 27.98 -8.69
CA ASP A 194 -6.90 27.19 -9.03
C ASP A 194 -6.51 25.85 -9.68
N VAL A 195 -7.39 24.87 -9.54
CA VAL A 195 -7.24 23.58 -10.21
C VAL A 195 -7.42 23.80 -11.71
N ASP A 196 -6.48 23.29 -12.51
CA ASP A 196 -6.57 23.38 -13.96
C ASP A 196 -7.80 22.62 -14.45
N SER A 197 -8.40 23.08 -15.55
CA SER A 197 -9.45 22.31 -16.23
C SER A 197 -8.89 20.98 -16.78
N ALA A 198 -9.78 20.05 -17.11
CA ALA A 198 -9.38 18.81 -17.77
C ALA A 198 -8.67 19.08 -19.10
N GLU A 199 -9.19 20.01 -19.92
CA GLU A 199 -8.60 20.39 -21.20
C GLU A 199 -7.17 20.91 -21.05
N GLU A 200 -6.93 21.83 -20.11
CA GLU A 200 -5.59 22.37 -19.85
C GLU A 200 -4.62 21.29 -19.37
N SER A 201 -5.07 20.46 -18.43
CA SER A 201 -4.25 19.36 -17.89
C SER A 201 -3.87 18.35 -18.97
N LEU A 202 -4.81 18.00 -19.86
CA LEU A 202 -4.60 17.07 -20.96
C LEU A 202 -3.69 17.65 -22.04
N ARG A 203 -3.77 18.96 -22.32
CA ARG A 203 -2.85 19.64 -23.23
C ARG A 203 -1.40 19.52 -22.77
N TYR A 204 -1.12 19.71 -21.47
CA TYR A 204 0.22 19.56 -20.92
C TYR A 204 0.70 18.09 -20.91
N LEU A 205 -0.22 17.14 -20.68
CA LEU A 205 0.08 15.72 -20.76
C LEU A 205 0.48 15.34 -22.20
N GLU A 206 -0.30 15.73 -23.19
CA GLU A 206 -0.03 15.46 -24.60
C GLU A 206 1.30 16.08 -25.04
N GLU A 207 1.56 17.33 -24.68
CA GLU A 207 2.85 17.98 -24.95
C GLU A 207 4.03 17.17 -24.38
N THR A 208 3.91 16.71 -23.14
CA THR A 208 4.96 15.88 -22.51
C THR A 208 5.14 14.55 -23.23
N ILE A 209 4.04 13.88 -23.61
CA ILE A 209 4.07 12.62 -24.36
C ILE A 209 4.81 12.80 -25.70
N GLN A 210 4.55 13.90 -26.41
CA GLN A 210 5.23 14.21 -27.68
C GLN A 210 6.73 14.49 -27.48
N LEU A 211 7.09 15.25 -26.45
CA LEU A 211 8.49 15.59 -26.14
C LEU A 211 9.31 14.36 -25.71
N GLU A 212 8.70 13.45 -24.95
CA GLU A 212 9.36 12.21 -24.52
C GLU A 212 9.48 11.16 -25.64
N GLY A 213 8.70 11.32 -26.71
CA GLY A 213 8.58 10.37 -27.81
C GLY A 213 7.59 9.25 -27.47
N PRO A 214 6.39 9.22 -28.06
CA PRO A 214 5.33 8.26 -27.72
C PRO A 214 5.76 6.79 -27.86
N ALA A 215 6.66 6.52 -28.83
CA ALA A 215 7.23 5.19 -29.07
C ALA A 215 8.13 4.68 -27.93
N THR A 216 8.50 5.54 -26.97
CA THR A 216 9.36 5.19 -25.82
C THR A 216 8.59 4.92 -24.53
N ILE A 217 7.28 5.21 -24.50
CA ILE A 217 6.43 5.14 -23.30
C ILE A 217 5.66 3.82 -23.25
N ALA A 218 5.92 3.05 -22.20
CA ALA A 218 5.28 1.76 -21.92
C ALA A 218 3.91 1.89 -21.26
N GLY A 219 3.66 2.96 -20.51
CA GLY A 219 2.37 3.21 -19.87
C GLY A 219 2.36 4.44 -18.98
N PHE A 220 1.17 4.76 -18.46
CA PHE A 220 0.92 5.81 -17.48
C PHE A 220 0.33 5.18 -16.22
N ILE A 221 1.00 5.36 -15.07
CA ILE A 221 0.46 5.00 -13.76
C ILE A 221 -0.12 6.26 -13.08
N LEU A 222 -1.34 6.15 -12.55
CA LEU A 222 -1.97 7.22 -11.79
C LEU A 222 -2.97 6.70 -10.76
N GLU A 223 -3.19 7.50 -9.73
CA GLU A 223 -4.30 7.34 -8.79
C GLU A 223 -5.55 8.05 -9.35
N PRO A 224 -6.74 7.42 -9.39
CA PRO A 224 -7.97 8.11 -9.82
C PRO A 224 -8.30 9.33 -8.96
N VAL A 225 -8.03 9.24 -7.65
CA VAL A 225 -8.01 10.34 -6.69
C VAL A 225 -6.72 10.20 -5.90
N THR A 226 -5.88 11.23 -5.90
CA THR A 226 -4.59 11.20 -5.21
C THR A 226 -4.83 11.14 -3.70
N GLY A 227 -4.42 10.05 -3.05
CA GLY A 227 -4.75 9.79 -1.64
C GLY A 227 -3.82 10.52 -0.67
N THR A 228 -2.64 9.93 -0.44
CA THR A 228 -1.69 10.33 0.62
C THR A 228 -1.32 11.82 0.61
N ASN A 229 -1.28 12.43 -0.57
CA ASN A 229 -0.83 13.80 -0.75
C ASN A 229 -1.95 14.85 -0.75
N GLY A 230 -3.17 14.48 -0.32
CA GLY A 230 -4.19 15.47 0.04
C GLY A 230 -5.61 15.22 -0.45
N ILE A 231 -5.97 13.98 -0.85
CA ILE A 231 -7.31 13.66 -1.38
C ILE A 231 -7.66 14.60 -2.55
N LEU A 232 -6.82 14.58 -3.58
CA LEU A 232 -6.92 15.50 -4.71
C LEU A 232 -7.83 14.90 -5.78
N ILE A 233 -9.03 15.47 -5.91
CA ILE A 233 -10.04 15.06 -6.89
C ILE A 233 -9.71 15.75 -8.22
N PRO A 234 -9.47 14.99 -9.32
CA PRO A 234 -9.21 15.61 -10.61
C PRO A 234 -10.49 16.24 -11.19
N PRO A 235 -10.37 17.22 -12.11
CA PRO A 235 -11.53 17.81 -12.76
C PRO A 235 -12.30 16.79 -13.60
N ASP A 236 -13.60 17.00 -13.75
CA ASP A 236 -14.46 16.15 -14.56
C ASP A 236 -13.92 16.00 -15.99
N GLY A 237 -13.96 14.77 -16.51
CA GLY A 237 -13.44 14.44 -17.84
C GLY A 237 -11.94 14.18 -17.90
N TYR A 238 -11.15 14.52 -16.87
CA TYR A 238 -9.69 14.28 -16.88
C TYR A 238 -9.33 12.81 -17.04
N LEU A 239 -9.90 11.91 -16.21
CA LEU A 239 -9.59 10.48 -16.29
C LEU A 239 -10.03 9.85 -17.63
N GLN A 240 -11.11 10.36 -18.22
CA GLN A 240 -11.58 9.93 -19.53
C GLN A 240 -10.60 10.38 -20.61
N GLY A 241 -10.20 11.65 -20.61
CA GLY A 241 -9.25 12.18 -21.59
C GLY A 241 -7.83 11.63 -21.43
N VAL A 242 -7.41 11.22 -20.23
CA VAL A 242 -6.13 10.50 -20.03
C VAL A 242 -6.14 9.13 -20.70
N ARG A 243 -7.33 8.50 -20.80
CA ARG A 243 -7.48 7.18 -21.40
C ARG A 243 -7.54 7.21 -22.93
N GLU A 244 -8.09 8.29 -23.49
CA GLU A 244 -8.19 8.54 -24.94
C GLU A 244 -6.83 8.86 -25.57
#